data_AF-X1ULC5-F1
#
_entry.id   AF-X1ULC5-F1
#
_cell.length_a   1.000
_cell.length_b   1.000
_cell.length_c   1.000
_cell.angle_alpha   90.00
_cell.angle_beta   90.00
_cell.angle_gamma   90.00
#
_symmetry.space_group_name_H-M   'P 1'
#
loop_
_entity.id
_entity.type
_entity.pdbx_description
1 polymer ?
#
loop_
_entity_poly.entity_id
_entity_poly.type
_entity_poly.pdbx_seq_one_letter_code
_entity_poly.pdbx_strand_id
1 'polypeptide(L)'
;KLKLAEMATKLQAARLLTYNAAKLAEMNKNIIKEASMAKAFSSKAAVEITSEAVQIHGGIGYTDVYSVERYMRDAKFFMIGGGTS
;
A
#
# COMPACT_ATOMS: atom_id res chain seq x y z
N LYS A 1 12.56 6.51 14.27
CA LYS A 1 12.66 7.58 13.25
C LYS A 1 12.90 7.03 11.84
N LEU A 2 13.91 6.16 11.62
CA LEU A 2 14.20 5.57 10.29
C LEU A 2 13.02 4.77 9.70
N LYS A 3 12.41 3.87 10.49
CA LYS A 3 11.28 3.03 10.04
C LYS A 3 10.06 3.83 9.55
N LEU A 4 9.71 4.94 10.21
CA LEU A 4 8.64 5.83 9.74
C LEU A 4 9.02 6.51 8.41
N ALA A 5 10.29 6.86 8.21
CA ALA A 5 10.76 7.43 6.95
C ALA A 5 10.70 6.41 5.80
N GLU A 6 11.07 5.15 6.05
CA GLU A 6 10.94 4.05 5.09
C GLU A 6 9.48 3.78 4.71
N MET A 7 8.58 3.73 5.70
CA MET A 7 7.14 3.58 5.48
C MET A 7 6.58 4.73 4.63
N ALA A 8 6.94 5.97 4.96
CA ALA A 8 6.54 7.14 4.19
C ALA A 8 7.11 7.11 2.76
N THR A 9 8.34 6.63 2.58
CA THR A 9 8.98 6.50 1.27
C THR A 9 8.23 5.49 0.39
N LYS A 10 7.88 4.33 0.93
CA LYS A 10 7.06 3.32 0.23
C LYS A 10 5.69 3.89 -0.14
N LEU A 11 5.05 4.63 0.77
CA LEU A 11 3.77 5.28 0.48
C LEU A 11 3.88 6.30 -0.66
N GLN A 12 4.94 7.12 -0.66
CA GLN A 12 5.15 8.09 -1.74
C GLN A 12 5.45 7.41 -3.07
N ALA A 13 6.28 6.37 -3.08
CA ALA A 13 6.55 5.58 -4.29
C ALA A 13 5.27 4.95 -4.85
N ALA A 14 4.42 4.36 -4.00
CA ALA A 14 3.12 3.81 -4.40
C ALA A 14 2.23 4.89 -5.03
N ARG A 15 2.12 6.06 -4.39
CA ARG A 15 1.34 7.20 -4.89
C ARG A 15 1.82 7.66 -6.28
N LEU A 16 3.14 7.81 -6.45
CA LEU A 16 3.73 8.25 -7.72
C LEU A 16 3.49 7.23 -8.85
N LEU A 17 3.61 5.94 -8.57
CA LEU A 17 3.28 4.88 -9.55
C LEU A 17 1.82 4.95 -9.97
N THR A 18 0.89 5.08 -9.01
CA THR A 18 -0.54 5.20 -9.28
C THR A 18 -0.86 6.44 -10.12
N TYR A 19 -0.31 7.60 -9.75
CA TYR A 19 -0.55 8.85 -10.50
C TYR A 19 0.08 8.84 -11.88
N ASN A 20 1.24 8.21 -12.05
CA ASN A 20 1.82 8.03 -13.37
C ASN A 20 0.93 7.16 -14.28
N ALA A 21 0.40 6.05 -13.75
CA ALA A 21 -0.54 5.21 -14.50
C ALA A 21 -1.84 5.98 -14.85
N ALA A 22 -2.38 6.77 -13.92
CA ALA A 22 -3.56 7.60 -14.15
C ALA A 22 -3.31 8.67 -15.22
N LYS A 23 -2.17 9.38 -15.15
CA LYS A 23 -1.79 10.39 -16.16
C LYS A 23 -1.67 9.80 -17.56
N LEU A 24 -1.10 8.59 -17.69
CA LEU A 24 -1.01 7.90 -18.98
C LEU A 24 -2.39 7.47 -19.49
N ALA A 25 -3.30 7.09 -18.58
CA ALA A 25 -4.68 6.74 -18.92
C ALA A 25 -5.43 7.95 -19.49
N GLU A 26 -5.29 9.12 -18.87
CA GLU A 26 -5.87 10.39 -19.36
C GLU A 26 -5.36 10.76 -20.76
N MET A 27 -4.11 10.39 -21.08
CA MET A 27 -3.52 10.58 -22.41
C MET A 27 -3.91 9.50 -23.44
N ASN A 28 -4.87 8.63 -23.11
CA ASN A 28 -5.30 7.49 -23.93
C ASN A 28 -4.14 6.57 -24.36
N LYS A 29 -3.11 6.42 -23.51
CA LYS A 29 -2.01 5.48 -23.75
C LYS A 29 -2.39 4.08 -23.26
N ASN A 30 -1.71 3.06 -23.78
CA ASN A 30 -1.79 1.73 -23.18
C ASN A 30 -1.12 1.75 -21.80
N ILE A 31 -1.89 1.43 -20.76
CA ILE A 31 -1.48 1.52 -19.35
C ILE A 31 -1.28 0.17 -18.67
N ILE A 32 -1.43 -0.96 -19.37
CA ILE A 32 -1.48 -2.28 -18.73
C ILE A 32 -0.24 -2.51 -17.86
N LYS A 33 0.94 -2.15 -18.36
CA LYS A 33 2.21 -2.30 -17.65
C LYS A 33 2.27 -1.41 -16.41
N GLU A 34 2.01 -0.12 -16.56
CA GLU A 34 2.10 0.88 -15.50
C GLU A 34 1.04 0.67 -14.41
N ALA A 35 -0.19 0.31 -14.79
CA ALA A 35 -1.25 -0.04 -13.86
C ALA A 35 -0.92 -1.32 -13.09
N SER A 36 -0.35 -2.34 -13.76
CA SER A 36 0.09 -3.58 -13.10
C SER A 36 1.22 -3.33 -12.10
N MET A 37 2.21 -2.50 -12.47
CA MET A 37 3.29 -2.08 -11.58
C MET A 37 2.75 -1.32 -10.36
N ALA A 38 1.85 -0.35 -10.58
CA ALA A 38 1.25 0.43 -9.51
C ALA A 38 0.44 -0.45 -8.55
N LYS A 39 -0.39 -1.36 -9.09
CA LYS A 39 -1.19 -2.29 -8.29
C LYS A 39 -0.30 -3.21 -7.46
N ALA A 40 0.68 -3.87 -8.08
CA ALA A 40 1.54 -4.84 -7.41
C ALA A 40 2.42 -4.20 -6.32
N PHE A 41 2.93 -2.99 -6.57
CA PHE A 41 3.75 -2.29 -5.59
C PHE A 41 2.91 -1.72 -4.44
N SER A 42 1.79 -1.06 -4.74
CA SER A 42 0.95 -0.42 -3.73
C SER A 42 0.33 -1.42 -2.76
N SER A 43 -0.08 -2.61 -3.22
CA SER A 43 -0.62 -3.67 -2.36
C SER A 43 0.44 -4.22 -1.39
N LYS A 44 1.64 -4.53 -1.89
CA LYS A 44 2.77 -5.01 -1.07
C LYS A 44 3.20 -3.95 -0.06
N ALA A 45 3.34 -2.70 -0.50
CA ALA A 45 3.67 -1.58 0.37
C ALA A 45 2.61 -1.37 1.46
N ALA A 46 1.31 -1.46 1.14
CA ALA A 46 0.24 -1.31 2.12
C ALA A 46 0.30 -2.39 3.20
N VAL A 47 0.54 -3.65 2.83
CA VAL A 47 0.72 -4.76 3.78
C VAL A 47 1.91 -4.48 4.71
N GLU A 48 3.07 -4.14 4.16
CA GLU A 48 4.27 -3.89 4.96
C GLU A 48 4.08 -2.70 5.91
N ILE A 49 3.54 -1.58 5.41
CA ILE A 49 3.31 -0.37 6.21
C ILE A 49 2.33 -0.67 7.35
N THR A 50 1.23 -1.37 7.09
CA THR A 50 0.22 -1.64 8.11
C THR A 50 0.69 -2.66 9.14
N SER A 51 1.44 -3.69 8.73
CA SER A 51 2.09 -4.61 9.68
C SER A 51 3.10 -3.90 10.57
N GLU A 52 3.92 -3.01 10.02
CA GLU A 52 4.86 -2.20 10.81
C GLU A 52 4.15 -1.20 11.72
N ALA A 53 3.02 -0.65 11.29
CA ALA A 53 2.21 0.22 12.12
C ALA A 53 1.67 -0.53 13.36
N VAL A 54 1.19 -1.77 13.21
CA VAL A 54 0.80 -2.61 14.35
C VAL A 54 1.99 -2.82 15.29
N GLN A 55 3.16 -3.17 14.74
CA GLN A 55 4.38 -3.40 15.54
C GLN A 55 4.82 -2.16 16.33
N ILE A 56 4.70 -0.96 15.75
CA ILE A 56 5.01 0.32 16.42
C ILE A 56 4.07 0.58 17.60
N HIS A 57 2.79 0.21 17.49
CA HIS A 57 1.83 0.32 18.59
C HIS A 57 2.04 -0.77 19.65
N GLY A 58 2.83 -1.81 19.39
CA GLY A 58 3.05 -2.91 20.33
C GLY A 58 1.76 -3.71 20.55
N GLY A 59 1.59 -4.27 21.76
CA GLY A 59 0.45 -5.15 22.08
C GLY A 59 -0.93 -4.50 21.83
N ILE A 60 -1.07 -3.20 22.13
CA ILE A 60 -2.34 -2.49 21.90
C ILE A 60 -2.66 -2.34 20.41
N GLY A 61 -1.66 -2.43 19.53
CA GLY A 61 -1.84 -2.43 18.08
C GLY A 61 -2.57 -3.65 17.53
N TYR A 62 -2.70 -4.72 18.32
CA TYR A 62 -3.50 -5.91 17.98
C TYR A 62 -4.92 -5.86 18.54
N THR A 63 -5.26 -4.83 19.32
CA THR A 63 -6.60 -4.64 19.89
C THR A 63 -7.41 -3.67 19.04
N ASP A 64 -8.73 -3.66 19.23
CA ASP A 64 -9.66 -2.75 18.55
C ASP A 64 -9.63 -1.31 19.08
N VAL A 65 -8.82 -1.03 20.11
CA VAL A 65 -8.63 0.32 20.66
C VAL A 65 -8.11 1.29 19.59
N TYR A 66 -7.25 0.82 18.68
CA TYR A 66 -6.77 1.57 17.53
C TYR A 66 -7.10 0.82 16.23
N SER A 67 -7.51 1.55 15.20
CA SER A 67 -7.88 0.95 13.91
C SER A 67 -6.71 0.32 13.12
N VAL A 68 -5.49 0.31 13.66
CA VAL A 68 -4.29 -0.19 12.98
C VAL A 68 -4.37 -1.69 12.68
N GLU A 69 -4.99 -2.48 13.56
CA GLU A 69 -5.26 -3.90 13.30
C GLU A 69 -6.19 -4.10 12.11
N ARG A 70 -7.24 -3.25 12.02
CA ARG A 70 -8.21 -3.30 10.92
C ARG A 70 -7.54 -3.00 9.60
N TYR A 71 -6.72 -1.95 9.55
CA TYR A 71 -5.98 -1.59 8.34
C TYR A 71 -5.02 -2.69 7.88
N MET A 72 -4.38 -3.40 8.82
CA MET A 72 -3.53 -4.55 8.48
C MET A 72 -4.34 -5.69 7.85
N ARG A 73 -5.53 -6.00 8.37
CA ARG A 73 -6.43 -7.00 7.78
C ARG A 73 -6.94 -6.58 6.41
N ASP A 74 -7.39 -5.33 6.29
CA ASP A 74 -7.89 -4.76 5.02
C ASP A 74 -6.79 -4.76 3.95
N ALA A 75 -5.55 -4.43 4.30
CA ALA A 75 -4.42 -4.40 3.37
C ALA A 75 -4.18 -5.76 2.69
N LYS A 76 -4.45 -6.87 3.38
CA LYS A 76 -4.28 -8.21 2.80
C LYS A 76 -5.27 -8.51 1.69
N PHE A 77 -6.47 -7.93 1.70
CA PHE A 77 -7.42 -8.11 0.61
C PHE A 77 -6.84 -7.63 -0.72
N PHE A 78 -6.11 -6.52 -0.75
CA PHE A 78 -5.54 -5.95 -1.97
C PHE A 78 -4.42 -6.81 -2.60
N MET A 79 -3.91 -7.82 -1.91
CA MET A 79 -3.00 -8.80 -2.50
C MET A 79 -3.72 -9.77 -3.45
N ILE A 80 -5.03 -9.93 -3.31
CA ILE A 80 -5.84 -10.92 -4.02
C ILE A 80 -6.90 -10.23 -4.89
N GLY A 81 -7.56 -9.22 -4.33
CA GLY A 81 -8.57 -8.42 -5.01
C GLY A 81 -8.00 -7.70 -6.24
N GLY A 82 -8.74 -7.75 -7.36
CA GLY A 82 -8.35 -7.10 -8.61
C GLY A 82 -7.16 -7.74 -9.33
N GLY A 83 -6.89 -9.04 -9.08
CA GLY A 83 -5.76 -9.81 -9.62
C GLY A 83 -4.67 -10.00 -8.57
N THR A 84 -3.98 -11.13 -8.54
CA THR A 84 -2.99 -11.42 -7.50
C THR A 84 -1.70 -10.60 -7.67
N SER A 85 -1.12 -10.13 -6.56
CA SER A 85 0.15 -9.36 -6.52
C SER A 85 1.38 -10.19 -6.17
#